data_AF-A0A250IBT2-F1
#
_entry.id   AF-A0A250IBT2-F1
#
_cell.length_a   1.000
_cell.length_b   1.000
_cell.length_c   1.000
_cell.angle_alpha   90.00
_cell.angle_beta   90.00
_cell.angle_gamma   90.00
#
_symmetry.space_group_name_H-M   'P 1'
#
loop_
_entity.id
_entity.type
_entity.pdbx_description
1 polymer ?
#
loop_
_entity_poly.entity_id
_entity_poly.type
_entity_poly.pdbx_seq_one_letter_code
_entity_poly.pdbx_strand_id
1 'polypeptide(L)'
;MRAAEGGEAVERARRWLAESDRVLIGAGAGMSAAAGIDYGDTDTFARLFPAFVRMGFRAQYQLIGYPRLTPAQHWGYWSTHVKHVRFGEDERPAYQALRHLVTGKDTFVLTSNVDMLFPRNGFDEARLFTPQGDYARMQCRRPCSRETWPTRPLIERALAAVDPVTQEVTDPDSLPRCPHCGGAVFMNVRLDAAFLEEPYVEQAQRFRQWMREGAAKRLLVIEVGAGFNTPSVVRWRMEHLVHHHPAARLVRINLTDAEVPEELGERAVSLSMGAGQAFELLGRS
;
A
#
# COMPACT_ATOMS: atom_id res chain seq x y z
N MET A 1 28.55 19.45 -1.23
CA MET A 1 27.94 18.55 -2.23
C MET A 1 26.66 17.95 -1.68
N ARG A 2 26.58 16.70 -1.20
CA ARG A 2 25.32 16.02 -0.80
C ARG A 2 24.22 16.86 -0.11
N ALA A 3 24.55 17.69 0.88
CA ALA A 3 23.55 18.53 1.56
C ALA A 3 22.98 19.67 0.69
N ALA A 4 23.79 20.23 -0.22
CA ALA A 4 23.36 21.25 -1.18
C ALA A 4 22.57 20.62 -2.34
N GLU A 5 23.00 19.47 -2.84
CA GLU A 5 22.28 18.66 -3.84
C GLU A 5 20.87 18.28 -3.34
N GLY A 6 20.76 17.87 -2.07
CA GLY A 6 19.47 17.59 -1.43
C GLY A 6 18.57 18.83 -1.33
N GLY A 7 19.13 20.00 -1.04
CA GLY A 7 18.40 21.27 -1.00
C GLY A 7 17.84 21.67 -2.37
N GLU A 8 18.65 21.60 -3.42
CA GLU A 8 18.21 21.89 -4.79
C GLU A 8 17.14 20.92 -5.28
N ALA A 9 17.27 19.63 -4.97
CA ALA A 9 16.27 18.62 -5.28
C ALA A 9 14.92 18.90 -4.60
N VAL A 10 14.93 19.28 -3.32
CA VAL A 10 13.73 19.69 -2.58
C VAL A 10 13.09 20.92 -3.22
N GLU A 11 13.84 22.01 -3.45
CA GLU A 11 13.28 23.23 -4.04
C GLU A 11 12.74 23.02 -5.46
N ARG A 12 13.39 22.17 -6.27
CA ARG A 12 12.88 21.75 -7.59
C ARG A 12 11.55 20.99 -7.47
N ALA A 13 11.43 20.08 -6.50
CA ALA A 13 10.19 19.35 -6.24
C ALA A 13 9.07 20.26 -5.70
N ARG A 14 9.38 21.21 -4.80
CA ARG A 14 8.44 22.22 -4.28
C ARG A 14 7.89 23.10 -5.40
N ARG A 15 8.77 23.61 -6.27
CA ARG A 15 8.38 24.37 -7.47
C ARG A 15 7.45 23.56 -8.36
N TRP A 16 7.76 22.29 -8.63
CA TRP A 16 6.90 21.44 -9.45
C TRP A 16 5.55 21.12 -8.81
N LEU A 17 5.48 20.99 -7.48
CA LEU A 17 4.22 20.84 -6.76
C LEU A 17 3.37 22.11 -6.81
N ALA A 18 3.99 23.29 -6.65
CA ALA A 18 3.31 24.56 -6.82
C ALA A 18 2.78 24.74 -8.25
N GLU A 19 3.61 24.48 -9.27
CA GLU A 19 3.28 24.57 -10.70
C GLU A 19 2.29 23.50 -11.19
N SER A 20 2.09 22.38 -10.50
CA SER A 20 1.22 21.30 -11.00
C SER A 20 -0.25 21.71 -11.01
N ASP A 21 -0.98 21.29 -12.04
CA ASP A 21 -2.44 21.40 -12.06
C ASP A 21 -3.08 20.15 -11.41
N ARG A 22 -2.37 19.01 -11.46
CA ARG A 22 -2.83 17.70 -11.03
C ARG A 22 -1.70 16.89 -10.41
N VAL A 23 -2.03 16.03 -9.45
CA VAL A 23 -1.05 15.13 -8.79
C VAL A 23 -1.49 13.68 -8.89
N LEU A 24 -0.60 12.81 -9.39
CA LEU A 24 -0.74 11.36 -9.27
C LEU A 24 0.20 10.86 -8.18
N ILE A 25 -0.35 10.25 -7.13
CA ILE A 25 0.42 9.60 -6.08
C ILE A 25 0.58 8.13 -6.42
N GLY A 26 1.83 7.68 -6.59
CA GLY A 26 2.20 6.26 -6.73
C GLY A 26 2.81 5.75 -5.43
N ALA A 27 2.12 4.92 -4.65
CA ALA A 27 2.60 4.53 -3.32
C ALA A 27 2.83 3.02 -3.15
N GLY A 28 3.99 2.68 -2.58
CA GLY A 28 4.35 1.32 -2.16
C GLY A 28 4.43 1.13 -0.65
N ALA A 29 4.91 -0.04 -0.22
CA ALA A 29 4.93 -0.43 1.19
C ALA A 29 5.71 0.56 2.09
N GLY A 30 6.73 1.26 1.55
CA GLY A 30 7.47 2.27 2.30
C GLY A 30 6.63 3.46 2.77
N MET A 31 5.51 3.76 2.09
CA MET A 31 4.54 4.77 2.56
C MET A 31 3.81 4.31 3.84
N SER A 32 3.50 3.01 3.96
CA SER A 32 2.90 2.44 5.17
C SER A 32 3.93 2.18 6.27
N ALA A 33 5.17 1.84 5.93
CA ALA A 33 6.28 1.77 6.88
C ALA A 33 6.53 3.12 7.55
N ALA A 34 6.53 4.22 6.79
CA ALA A 34 6.59 5.59 7.32
C ALA A 34 5.39 5.99 8.20
N ALA A 35 4.33 5.19 8.23
CA ALA A 35 3.16 5.33 9.09
C ALA A 35 3.16 4.32 10.27
N GLY A 36 4.26 3.60 10.51
CA GLY A 36 4.35 2.58 11.57
C GLY A 36 3.70 1.25 11.23
N ILE A 37 3.45 0.97 9.95
CA ILE A 37 3.05 -0.35 9.44
C ILE A 37 4.21 -0.86 8.57
N ASP A 38 5.30 -1.23 9.24
CA ASP A 38 6.45 -1.90 8.62
C ASP A 38 6.37 -3.42 8.84
N TYR A 39 6.62 -4.17 7.78
CA TYR A 39 6.58 -5.62 7.75
C TYR A 39 7.95 -6.22 8.09
N GLY A 40 9.01 -5.39 8.11
CA GLY A 40 10.35 -5.70 8.60
C GLY A 40 10.58 -5.38 10.08
N ASP A 41 9.71 -4.57 10.72
CA ASP A 41 9.84 -4.17 12.13
C ASP A 41 9.75 -5.39 13.08
N THR A 42 10.89 -5.69 13.72
CA THR A 42 11.05 -6.82 14.65
C THR A 42 10.36 -6.61 15.99
N ASP A 43 10.20 -5.36 16.41
CA ASP A 43 9.67 -5.02 17.74
C ASP A 43 8.14 -5.03 17.70
N THR A 44 7.55 -4.46 16.64
CA THR A 44 6.12 -4.65 16.35
C THR A 44 5.80 -6.13 16.08
N PHE A 45 6.66 -6.86 15.36
CA PHE A 45 6.48 -8.30 15.19
C PHE A 45 6.49 -9.04 16.53
N ALA A 46 7.49 -8.79 17.39
CA ALA A 46 7.61 -9.48 18.68
C ALA A 46 6.45 -9.16 19.63
N ARG A 47 5.94 -7.92 19.60
CA ARG A 47 4.77 -7.48 20.36
C ARG A 47 3.46 -8.11 19.86
N LEU A 48 3.28 -8.26 18.55
CA LEU A 48 2.05 -8.81 17.97
C LEU A 48 2.04 -10.35 17.89
N PHE A 49 3.20 -10.99 17.81
CA PHE A 49 3.35 -12.40 17.45
C PHE A 49 4.35 -13.16 18.36
N PRO A 50 4.23 -13.11 19.70
CA PRO A 50 5.20 -13.70 20.62
C PRO A 50 5.35 -15.22 20.46
N ALA A 51 4.33 -15.94 19.99
CA ALA A 51 4.43 -17.36 19.67
C ALA A 51 5.38 -17.63 18.50
N PHE A 52 5.24 -16.88 17.40
CA PHE A 52 6.08 -17.02 16.22
C PHE A 52 7.55 -16.61 16.50
N VAL A 53 7.79 -15.68 17.44
CA VAL A 53 9.15 -15.40 17.93
C VAL A 53 9.81 -16.64 18.52
N ARG A 54 9.08 -17.42 19.34
CA ARG A 54 9.57 -18.68 19.92
C ARG A 54 9.76 -19.78 18.87
N MET A 55 9.04 -19.72 17.76
CA MET A 55 9.26 -20.58 16.58
C MET A 55 10.46 -20.14 15.70
N GLY A 56 11.15 -19.05 16.06
CA GLY A 56 12.34 -18.57 15.35
C GLY A 56 12.11 -17.44 14.34
N PHE A 57 10.86 -17.02 14.11
CA PHE A 57 10.54 -15.88 13.25
C PHE A 57 10.87 -14.54 13.93
N ARG A 58 11.09 -13.50 13.12
CA ARG A 58 11.52 -12.16 13.56
C ARG A 58 10.74 -11.03 12.89
N ALA A 59 10.18 -11.24 11.69
CA ALA A 59 9.49 -10.21 10.93
C ALA A 59 8.28 -10.76 10.17
N GLN A 60 7.30 -9.88 9.86
CA GLN A 60 6.05 -10.26 9.19
C GLN A 60 6.31 -10.86 7.79
N TYR A 61 7.28 -10.32 7.06
CA TYR A 61 7.68 -10.83 5.74
C TYR A 61 8.11 -12.32 5.75
N GLN A 62 8.51 -12.89 6.89
CA GLN A 62 8.89 -14.31 6.97
C GLN A 62 7.70 -15.27 7.06
N LEU A 63 6.50 -14.77 7.42
CA LEU A 63 5.27 -15.57 7.53
C LEU A 63 4.35 -15.42 6.30
N ILE A 64 4.49 -14.33 5.54
CA ILE A 64 3.71 -14.11 4.32
C ILE A 64 4.10 -15.16 3.27
N GLY A 65 3.13 -16.00 2.90
CA GLY A 65 3.36 -17.12 1.99
C GLY A 65 4.08 -18.33 2.61
N TYR A 66 4.36 -18.35 3.93
CA TYR A 66 5.05 -19.47 4.56
C TYR A 66 4.17 -20.74 4.53
N PRO A 67 4.59 -21.82 3.84
CA PRO A 67 3.68 -22.91 3.47
C PRO A 67 3.48 -23.96 4.56
N ARG A 68 4.20 -23.88 5.70
CA ARG A 68 4.20 -24.91 6.75
C ARG A 68 3.35 -24.57 7.99
N LEU A 69 2.61 -23.45 7.99
CA LEU A 69 1.67 -23.16 9.06
C LEU A 69 0.48 -24.14 9.02
N THR A 70 0.03 -24.60 10.19
CA THR A 70 -1.29 -25.25 10.30
C THR A 70 -2.40 -24.25 9.96
N PRO A 71 -3.63 -24.68 9.61
CA PRO A 71 -4.74 -23.76 9.40
C PRO A 71 -5.03 -22.86 10.62
N ALA A 72 -4.83 -23.38 11.84
CA ALA A 72 -5.00 -22.65 13.08
C ALA A 72 -3.92 -21.55 13.27
N GLN A 73 -2.65 -21.87 13.01
CA GLN A 73 -1.55 -20.90 13.01
C GLN A 73 -1.70 -19.85 11.90
N HIS A 74 -2.12 -20.29 10.70
CA HIS A 74 -2.32 -19.42 9.54
C HIS A 74 -3.36 -18.34 9.85
N TRP A 75 -4.54 -18.73 10.37
CA TRP A 75 -5.56 -17.76 10.73
C TRP A 75 -5.26 -17.02 12.03
N GLY A 76 -4.52 -17.60 12.97
CA GLY A 76 -4.05 -16.88 14.16
C GLY A 76 -3.03 -15.78 13.84
N TYR A 77 -2.18 -15.97 12.82
CA TYR A 77 -1.37 -14.91 12.23
C TYR A 77 -2.22 -13.89 11.46
N TRP A 78 -2.94 -14.34 10.42
CA TRP A 78 -3.61 -13.45 9.47
C TRP A 78 -4.72 -12.61 10.12
N SER A 79 -5.40 -13.12 11.14
CA SER A 79 -6.48 -12.36 11.80
C SER A 79 -5.93 -11.23 12.66
N THR A 80 -4.84 -11.45 13.40
CA THR A 80 -4.10 -10.40 14.11
C THR A 80 -3.49 -9.40 13.15
N HIS A 81 -2.85 -9.88 12.07
CA HIS A 81 -2.24 -9.05 11.04
C HIS A 81 -3.26 -8.13 10.35
N VAL A 82 -4.37 -8.69 9.83
CA VAL A 82 -5.41 -7.92 9.14
C VAL A 82 -6.09 -6.93 10.09
N LYS A 83 -6.35 -7.30 11.36
CA LYS A 83 -6.85 -6.36 12.35
C LYS A 83 -5.89 -5.18 12.53
N HIS A 84 -4.60 -5.44 12.75
CA HIS A 84 -3.60 -4.39 12.94
C HIS A 84 -3.47 -3.46 11.71
N VAL A 85 -3.27 -4.06 10.53
CA VAL A 85 -2.98 -3.32 9.29
C VAL A 85 -4.21 -2.62 8.72
N ARG A 86 -5.34 -3.33 8.58
CA ARG A 86 -6.51 -2.87 7.80
C ARG A 86 -7.64 -2.29 8.64
N PHE A 87 -7.77 -2.71 9.90
CA PHE A 87 -8.86 -2.34 10.80
C PHE A 87 -8.43 -1.59 12.07
N GLY A 88 -7.14 -1.26 12.22
CA GLY A 88 -6.67 -0.36 13.28
C GLY A 88 -7.25 1.04 13.13
N GLU A 89 -7.42 1.74 14.24
CA GLU A 89 -8.14 3.03 14.28
C GLU A 89 -7.19 4.24 14.32
N ASP A 90 -5.88 4.01 14.49
CA ASP A 90 -4.89 5.08 14.61
C ASP A 90 -4.77 5.93 13.33
N GLU A 91 -4.93 7.25 13.51
CA GLU A 91 -4.51 8.26 12.54
C GLU A 91 -3.03 8.13 12.19
N ARG A 92 -2.67 8.41 10.94
CA ARG A 92 -1.30 8.26 10.42
C ARG A 92 -0.77 9.60 9.94
N PRO A 93 0.04 10.31 10.76
CA PRO A 93 0.56 11.64 10.42
C PRO A 93 1.26 11.72 9.06
N ALA A 94 1.97 10.67 8.64
CA ALA A 94 2.60 10.63 7.30
C ALA A 94 1.59 10.71 6.15
N TYR A 95 0.43 10.05 6.26
CA TYR A 95 -0.65 10.14 5.28
C TYR A 95 -1.36 11.49 5.34
N GLN A 96 -1.59 12.03 6.54
CA GLN A 96 -2.18 13.35 6.72
C GLN A 96 -1.29 14.47 6.15
N ALA A 97 0.03 14.38 6.35
CA ALA A 97 1.01 15.30 5.79
C ALA A 97 1.03 15.24 4.26
N LEU A 98 1.06 14.03 3.67
CA LEU A 98 0.93 13.86 2.22
C LEU A 98 -0.38 14.44 1.67
N ARG A 99 -1.49 14.27 2.41
CA ARG A 99 -2.78 14.88 2.03
C ARG A 99 -2.72 16.41 2.07
N HIS A 100 -2.09 16.97 3.10
CA HIS A 100 -1.95 18.41 3.26
C HIS A 100 -1.17 19.03 2.09
N LEU A 101 -0.06 18.41 1.67
CA LEU A 101 0.76 18.87 0.53
C LEU A 101 0.01 18.99 -0.80
N VAL A 102 -0.99 18.13 -1.02
CA VAL A 102 -1.77 18.09 -2.27
C VAL A 102 -3.14 18.78 -2.13
N THR A 103 -3.38 19.51 -1.04
CA THR A 103 -4.62 20.27 -0.81
C THR A 103 -4.87 21.24 -1.97
N GLY A 104 -6.08 21.20 -2.54
CA GLY A 104 -6.46 22.06 -3.67
C GLY A 104 -5.94 21.60 -5.04
N LYS A 105 -5.18 20.49 -5.14
CA LYS A 105 -4.80 19.87 -6.42
C LYS A 105 -5.79 18.76 -6.79
N ASP A 106 -6.13 18.64 -8.08
CA ASP A 106 -6.85 17.46 -8.57
C ASP A 106 -5.93 16.24 -8.43
N THR A 107 -6.24 15.37 -7.48
CA THR A 107 -5.33 14.30 -7.03
C THR A 107 -5.95 12.93 -7.27
N PHE A 108 -5.14 11.97 -7.71
CA PHE A 108 -5.49 10.54 -7.77
C PHE A 108 -4.39 9.70 -7.14
N VAL A 109 -4.76 8.59 -6.50
CA VAL A 109 -3.85 7.64 -5.84
C VAL A 109 -3.87 6.31 -6.57
N LEU A 110 -2.70 5.77 -6.89
CA LEU A 110 -2.49 4.39 -7.30
C LEU A 110 -1.50 3.74 -6.32
N THR A 111 -1.90 2.66 -5.67
CA THR A 111 -1.03 2.00 -4.68
C THR A 111 -1.02 0.48 -4.79
N SER A 112 0.13 -0.13 -4.49
CA SER A 112 0.24 -1.57 -4.28
C SER A 112 -0.24 -2.02 -2.89
N ASN A 113 -0.54 -1.08 -1.99
CA ASN A 113 -0.87 -1.37 -0.60
C ASN A 113 -2.34 -1.75 -0.47
N VAL A 114 -2.62 -2.71 0.41
CA VAL A 114 -3.94 -3.33 0.61
C VAL A 114 -4.53 -3.00 1.99
N ASP A 115 -3.95 -2.01 2.67
CA ASP A 115 -4.26 -1.51 4.01
C ASP A 115 -5.33 -0.41 4.04
N MET A 116 -5.64 0.18 2.88
CA MET A 116 -6.56 1.30 2.69
C MET A 116 -6.27 2.52 3.59
N LEU A 117 -5.00 2.76 3.91
CA LEU A 117 -4.60 3.91 4.74
C LEU A 117 -4.90 5.26 4.10
N PHE A 118 -4.92 5.36 2.76
CA PHE A 118 -5.30 6.60 2.05
C PHE A 118 -6.70 7.09 2.43
N PRO A 119 -7.81 6.37 2.17
CA PRO A 119 -9.15 6.84 2.54
C PRO A 119 -9.34 6.91 4.06
N ARG A 120 -8.72 6.01 4.84
CA ARG A 120 -8.70 6.08 6.31
C ARG A 120 -8.04 7.36 6.87
N ASN A 121 -7.23 8.05 6.07
CA ASN A 121 -6.62 9.34 6.41
C ASN A 121 -7.14 10.50 5.52
N GLY A 122 -8.37 10.36 4.99
CA GLY A 122 -9.13 11.45 4.38
C GLY A 122 -8.86 11.74 2.92
N PHE A 123 -8.17 10.85 2.18
CA PHE A 123 -8.19 10.88 0.71
C PHE A 123 -9.54 10.39 0.17
N ASP A 124 -9.93 10.88 -1.00
CA ASP A 124 -11.17 10.47 -1.66
C ASP A 124 -11.05 9.05 -2.24
N GLU A 125 -11.93 8.13 -1.83
CA GLU A 125 -11.99 6.74 -2.31
C GLU A 125 -12.45 6.66 -3.79
N ALA A 126 -13.17 7.66 -4.30
CA ALA A 126 -13.45 7.78 -5.73
C ALA A 126 -12.16 8.08 -6.54
N ARG A 127 -11.13 8.64 -5.89
CA ARG A 127 -9.80 8.98 -6.44
C ARG A 127 -8.71 7.96 -6.09
N LEU A 128 -9.08 6.71 -5.82
CA LEU A 128 -8.16 5.62 -5.46
C LEU A 128 -8.22 4.44 -6.45
N PHE A 129 -7.07 3.82 -6.71
CA PHE A 129 -6.95 2.51 -7.36
C PHE A 129 -5.93 1.60 -6.64
N THR A 130 -6.41 0.42 -6.20
CA THR A 130 -5.65 -0.63 -5.50
C THR A 130 -5.55 -1.92 -6.34
N PRO A 131 -4.75 -1.94 -7.43
CA PRO A 131 -4.60 -3.11 -8.33
C PRO A 131 -4.15 -4.43 -7.67
N GLN A 132 -3.65 -4.37 -6.44
CA GLN A 132 -3.20 -5.50 -5.62
C GLN A 132 -4.26 -6.02 -4.64
N GLY A 133 -5.42 -5.36 -4.51
CA GLY A 133 -6.54 -5.80 -3.69
C GLY A 133 -6.83 -4.95 -2.46
N ASP A 134 -7.60 -5.50 -1.53
CA ASP A 134 -7.94 -4.92 -0.22
C ASP A 134 -8.09 -6.06 0.81
N TYR A 135 -7.40 -5.98 1.95
CA TYR A 135 -7.58 -6.92 3.05
C TYR A 135 -9.01 -6.93 3.64
N ALA A 136 -9.83 -5.90 3.43
CA ALA A 136 -11.22 -5.90 3.85
C ALA A 136 -12.17 -6.72 2.95
N ARG A 137 -11.66 -7.27 1.84
CA ARG A 137 -12.37 -8.24 0.99
C ARG A 137 -11.76 -9.63 1.11
N MET A 138 -12.61 -10.64 1.09
CA MET A 138 -12.26 -12.06 1.17
C MET A 138 -12.78 -12.77 -0.08
N GLN A 139 -12.04 -13.76 -0.57
CA GLN A 139 -12.42 -14.60 -1.72
C GLN A 139 -12.12 -16.08 -1.45
N CYS A 140 -12.65 -16.96 -2.30
CA CYS A 140 -12.23 -18.36 -2.29
C CYS A 140 -10.85 -18.49 -2.95
N ARG A 141 -9.97 -19.35 -2.42
CA ARG A 141 -8.67 -19.64 -3.08
C ARG A 141 -8.80 -20.50 -4.34
N ARG A 142 -9.93 -21.18 -4.50
CA ARG A 142 -10.34 -21.85 -5.74
C ARG A 142 -11.64 -21.18 -6.16
N PRO A 143 -11.65 -20.19 -7.07
CA PRO A 143 -12.79 -19.30 -7.30
C PRO A 143 -13.99 -20.04 -7.91
N CYS A 144 -14.75 -20.73 -7.06
CA CYS A 144 -15.99 -21.45 -7.38
C CYS A 144 -17.16 -20.50 -7.67
N SER A 145 -17.02 -19.23 -7.28
CA SER A 145 -17.83 -18.10 -7.74
C SER A 145 -16.89 -16.90 -7.97
N ARG A 146 -17.42 -15.85 -8.62
CA ARG A 146 -16.71 -14.56 -8.83
C ARG A 146 -17.04 -13.54 -7.72
N GLU A 147 -17.50 -14.02 -6.57
CA GLU A 147 -17.93 -13.17 -5.46
C GLU A 147 -16.77 -12.85 -4.49
N THR A 148 -16.80 -11.67 -3.89
CA THR A 148 -15.98 -11.31 -2.72
C THR A 148 -16.89 -10.82 -1.60
N TRP A 149 -16.52 -11.13 -0.36
CA TRP A 149 -17.32 -10.81 0.83
C TRP A 149 -16.51 -10.03 1.88
N PRO A 150 -17.16 -9.33 2.82
CA PRO A 150 -16.45 -8.57 3.87
C PRO A 150 -15.56 -9.47 4.74
N THR A 151 -14.30 -9.10 4.88
CA THR A 151 -13.33 -9.82 5.72
C THR A 151 -13.59 -9.63 7.22
N ARG A 152 -14.05 -8.45 7.65
CA ARG A 152 -14.14 -8.06 9.08
C ARG A 152 -14.85 -9.10 9.96
N PRO A 153 -16.08 -9.59 9.65
CA PRO A 153 -16.78 -10.55 10.50
C PRO A 153 -16.10 -11.93 10.60
N LEU A 154 -15.30 -12.29 9.59
CA LEU A 154 -14.53 -13.54 9.59
C LEU A 154 -13.28 -13.42 10.47
N ILE A 155 -12.61 -12.27 10.42
CA ILE A 155 -11.44 -11.95 11.23
C ILE A 155 -11.80 -11.76 12.70
N GLU A 156 -12.90 -11.06 13.00
CA GLU A 156 -13.38 -10.87 14.37
C GLU A 156 -13.76 -12.21 15.02
N ARG A 157 -14.40 -13.12 14.27
CA ARG A 157 -14.69 -14.49 14.71
C ARG A 157 -13.42 -15.29 14.99
N ALA A 158 -12.50 -15.35 14.02
CA ALA A 158 -11.25 -16.09 14.17
C ALA A 158 -10.42 -15.55 15.36
N LEU A 159 -10.33 -14.23 15.53
CA LEU A 159 -9.64 -13.57 16.65
C LEU A 159 -10.22 -13.93 18.02
N ALA A 160 -11.55 -14.03 18.14
CA ALA A 160 -12.19 -14.38 19.41
C ALA A 160 -11.81 -15.79 19.90
N ALA A 161 -11.32 -16.65 19.00
CA ALA A 161 -10.86 -18.01 19.29
C ALA A 161 -9.31 -18.16 19.25
N VAL A 162 -8.54 -17.09 19.10
CA VAL A 162 -7.06 -17.16 19.14
C VAL A 162 -6.57 -17.33 20.58
N ASP A 163 -5.78 -18.37 20.81
CA ASP A 163 -5.00 -18.53 22.04
C ASP A 163 -3.83 -17.52 22.06
N PRO A 164 -3.73 -16.63 23.06
CA PRO A 164 -2.69 -15.60 23.14
C PRO A 164 -1.28 -16.16 23.43
N VAL A 165 -1.17 -17.40 23.90
CA VAL A 165 0.10 -18.09 24.12
C VAL A 165 0.59 -18.73 22.82
N THR A 166 -0.24 -19.53 22.15
CA THR A 166 0.18 -20.31 20.96
C THR A 166 0.03 -19.56 19.64
N GLN A 167 -0.77 -18.48 19.59
CA GLN A 167 -1.19 -17.80 18.36
C GLN A 167 -1.94 -18.72 17.38
N GLU A 168 -2.64 -19.74 17.91
CA GLU A 168 -3.48 -20.65 17.12
C GLU A 168 -4.96 -20.37 17.36
N VAL A 169 -5.78 -20.49 16.30
CA VAL A 169 -7.25 -20.49 16.45
C VAL A 169 -7.68 -21.85 17.04
N THR A 170 -8.19 -21.82 18.26
CA THR A 170 -8.55 -23.00 19.07
C THR A 170 -9.87 -23.66 18.67
N ASP A 171 -10.80 -22.88 18.09
CA ASP A 171 -12.08 -23.38 17.56
C ASP A 171 -12.01 -23.58 16.03
N PRO A 172 -12.10 -24.82 15.51
CA PRO A 172 -12.11 -25.11 14.08
C PRO A 172 -13.29 -24.53 13.29
N ASP A 173 -14.40 -24.18 13.95
CA ASP A 173 -15.60 -23.59 13.33
C ASP A 173 -15.48 -22.05 13.21
N SER A 174 -14.56 -21.45 13.98
CA SER A 174 -14.15 -20.05 13.82
C SER A 174 -13.18 -19.83 12.66
N LEU A 175 -12.66 -20.89 12.02
CA LEU A 175 -11.81 -20.77 10.84
C LEU A 175 -12.61 -20.32 9.59
N PRO A 176 -12.19 -19.26 8.88
CA PRO A 176 -12.87 -18.80 7.67
C PRO A 176 -12.92 -19.86 6.55
N ARG A 177 -14.12 -20.04 5.97
CA ARG A 177 -14.43 -20.98 4.89
C ARG A 177 -15.28 -20.30 3.82
N CYS A 178 -15.27 -20.83 2.60
CA CYS A 178 -16.07 -20.29 1.51
C CYS A 178 -17.55 -20.64 1.72
N PRO A 179 -18.48 -19.67 1.68
CA PRO A 179 -19.90 -19.94 1.91
C PRO A 179 -20.53 -20.83 0.81
N HIS A 180 -19.92 -20.90 -0.38
CA HIS A 180 -20.44 -21.66 -1.52
C HIS A 180 -19.96 -23.11 -1.57
N CYS A 181 -18.70 -23.39 -1.19
CA CYS A 181 -18.09 -24.71 -1.37
C CYS A 181 -17.40 -25.28 -0.11
N GLY A 182 -17.45 -24.57 1.02
CA GLY A 182 -16.74 -24.93 2.26
C GLY A 182 -15.20 -24.87 2.19
N GLY A 183 -14.64 -24.60 1.00
CA GLY A 183 -13.21 -24.60 0.73
C GLY A 183 -12.44 -23.43 1.36
N ALA A 184 -11.11 -23.52 1.29
CA ALA A 184 -10.20 -22.50 1.82
C ALA A 184 -10.41 -21.12 1.17
N VAL A 185 -10.35 -20.09 1.99
CA VAL A 185 -10.46 -18.68 1.61
C VAL A 185 -9.17 -17.93 1.87
N PHE A 186 -9.02 -16.76 1.28
CA PHE A 186 -7.97 -15.80 1.60
C PHE A 186 -8.46 -14.40 1.25
N MET A 187 -7.80 -13.36 1.80
CA MET A 187 -8.11 -11.99 1.43
C MET A 187 -7.99 -11.83 -0.09
N ASN A 188 -8.86 -11.01 -0.67
CA ASN A 188 -8.88 -10.70 -2.09
C ASN A 188 -7.74 -9.72 -2.40
N VAL A 189 -6.54 -10.29 -2.45
CA VAL A 189 -5.27 -9.65 -2.80
C VAL A 189 -4.55 -10.48 -3.85
N ARG A 190 -3.78 -9.81 -4.72
CA ARG A 190 -3.17 -10.45 -5.89
C ARG A 190 -1.95 -11.29 -5.50
N LEU A 191 -2.17 -12.60 -5.37
CA LEU A 191 -1.11 -13.60 -5.19
C LEU A 191 -0.80 -14.38 -6.47
N ASP A 192 -1.85 -14.78 -7.19
CA ASP A 192 -1.78 -15.65 -8.37
C ASP A 192 -2.97 -15.41 -9.31
N ALA A 193 -3.17 -16.29 -10.30
CA ALA A 193 -4.24 -16.23 -11.28
C ALA A 193 -5.67 -16.45 -10.71
N ALA A 194 -5.83 -16.83 -9.44
CA ALA A 194 -7.12 -16.96 -8.78
C ALA A 194 -7.66 -15.62 -8.23
N PHE A 195 -6.88 -14.53 -8.30
CA PHE A 195 -7.32 -13.21 -7.84
C PHE A 195 -8.55 -12.70 -8.61
N LEU A 196 -9.61 -12.35 -7.88
CA LEU A 196 -10.82 -11.76 -8.44
C LEU A 196 -10.64 -10.25 -8.62
N GLU A 197 -10.68 -9.78 -9.87
CA GLU A 197 -10.42 -8.38 -10.23
C GLU A 197 -11.66 -7.49 -10.17
N GLU A 198 -12.87 -8.08 -10.18
CA GLU A 198 -14.16 -7.40 -10.25
C GLU A 198 -14.28 -6.20 -9.29
N PRO A 199 -13.89 -6.29 -8.01
CA PRO A 199 -14.05 -5.18 -7.07
C PRO A 199 -13.22 -3.93 -7.41
N TYR A 200 -12.22 -4.06 -8.29
CA TYR A 200 -11.28 -2.99 -8.66
C TYR A 200 -11.44 -2.53 -10.11
N VAL A 201 -12.34 -3.13 -10.89
CA VAL A 201 -12.59 -2.74 -12.29
C VAL A 201 -13.06 -1.30 -12.38
N GLU A 202 -13.97 -0.86 -11.51
CA GLU A 202 -14.44 0.53 -11.48
C GLU A 202 -13.33 1.51 -11.09
N GLN A 203 -12.49 1.15 -10.11
CA GLN A 203 -11.33 1.96 -9.74
C GLN A 203 -10.37 2.14 -10.93
N ALA A 204 -10.11 1.06 -11.68
CA ALA A 204 -9.30 1.10 -12.90
C ALA A 204 -9.96 1.90 -14.04
N GLN A 205 -11.29 1.95 -14.10
CA GLN A 205 -12.03 2.82 -15.03
C GLN A 205 -11.91 4.29 -14.62
N ARG A 206 -12.12 4.63 -13.33
CA ARG A 206 -11.96 5.99 -12.79
C ARG A 206 -10.54 6.51 -13.00
N PHE A 207 -9.52 5.69 -12.75
CA PHE A 207 -8.11 6.05 -13.04
C PHE A 207 -7.89 6.36 -14.53
N ARG A 208 -8.37 5.48 -15.44
CA ARG A 208 -8.25 5.69 -16.90
C ARG A 208 -9.06 6.89 -17.41
N GLN A 209 -10.18 7.22 -16.77
CA GLN A 209 -10.94 8.42 -17.06
C GLN A 209 -10.18 9.67 -16.60
N TRP A 210 -9.74 9.70 -15.35
CA TRP A 210 -8.98 10.80 -14.77
C TRP A 210 -7.72 11.11 -15.60
N MET A 211 -6.96 10.09 -16.03
CA MET A 211 -5.79 10.29 -16.89
C MET A 211 -6.15 10.95 -18.23
N ARG A 212 -7.25 10.55 -18.89
CA ARG A 212 -7.70 11.13 -20.17
C ARG A 212 -8.14 12.59 -20.03
N GLU A 213 -8.92 12.89 -19.00
CA GLU A 213 -9.52 14.22 -18.79
C GLU A 213 -8.49 15.34 -18.59
N GLY A 214 -7.31 15.01 -18.05
CA GLY A 214 -6.22 15.96 -17.83
C GLY A 214 -5.00 15.75 -18.72
N ALA A 215 -5.14 15.12 -19.90
CA ALA A 215 -4.01 14.89 -20.81
C ALA A 215 -3.27 16.17 -21.24
N ALA A 216 -3.95 17.33 -21.23
CA ALA A 216 -3.39 18.65 -21.53
C ALA A 216 -3.00 19.48 -20.28
N LYS A 217 -2.99 18.88 -19.09
CA LYS A 217 -2.69 19.55 -17.80
C LYS A 217 -1.29 19.17 -17.30
N ARG A 218 -0.68 20.04 -16.50
CA ARG A 218 0.63 19.78 -15.88
C ARG A 218 0.48 18.75 -14.76
N LEU A 219 0.90 17.51 -15.04
CA LEU A 219 0.87 16.39 -14.12
C LEU A 219 2.18 16.28 -13.34
N LEU A 220 2.10 16.36 -12.02
CA LEU A 220 3.18 15.89 -11.16
C LEU A 220 2.87 14.46 -10.70
N VAL A 221 3.82 13.55 -10.88
CA VAL A 221 3.79 12.22 -10.29
C VAL A 221 4.66 12.24 -9.03
N ILE A 222 4.08 11.91 -7.89
CA ILE A 222 4.80 11.74 -6.62
C ILE A 222 4.82 10.26 -6.31
N GLU A 223 5.98 9.62 -6.44
CA GLU A 223 6.16 8.23 -6.05
C GLU A 223 6.74 8.15 -4.64
N VAL A 224 6.11 7.35 -3.76
CA VAL A 224 6.53 7.22 -2.35
C VAL A 224 6.70 5.76 -1.96
N GLY A 225 7.92 5.39 -1.56
CA GLY A 225 8.21 4.10 -0.91
C GLY A 225 7.94 2.86 -1.78
N ALA A 226 8.02 2.99 -3.11
CA ALA A 226 7.86 1.87 -4.05
C ALA A 226 9.20 1.17 -4.30
N GLY A 227 9.39 0.01 -3.66
CA GLY A 227 10.52 -0.89 -3.90
C GLY A 227 10.28 -1.91 -5.02
N PHE A 228 11.14 -2.91 -5.11
CA PHE A 228 11.19 -3.90 -6.20
C PHE A 228 10.41 -5.20 -5.96
N ASN A 229 9.54 -5.28 -4.94
CA ASN A 229 8.68 -6.45 -4.72
C ASN A 229 7.64 -6.63 -5.84
N THR A 230 7.01 -5.54 -6.28
CA THR A 230 6.01 -5.53 -7.38
C THR A 230 6.13 -4.27 -8.25
N PRO A 231 7.29 -4.03 -8.90
CA PRO A 231 7.63 -2.73 -9.48
C PRO A 231 6.76 -2.37 -10.70
N SER A 232 6.22 -3.37 -11.41
CA SER A 232 5.26 -3.18 -12.51
C SER A 232 3.93 -2.54 -12.09
N VAL A 233 3.58 -2.60 -10.80
CA VAL A 233 2.33 -2.05 -10.27
C VAL A 233 2.42 -0.55 -10.08
N VAL A 234 3.51 -0.09 -9.45
CA VAL A 234 3.72 1.32 -9.07
C VAL A 234 4.94 1.89 -9.79
N ARG A 235 6.15 1.44 -9.44
CA ARG A 235 7.42 2.07 -9.83
C ARG A 235 7.58 2.26 -11.34
N TRP A 236 7.63 1.17 -12.09
CA TRP A 236 7.75 1.19 -13.55
C TRP A 236 6.51 1.81 -14.22
N ARG A 237 5.35 1.76 -13.56
CA ARG A 237 4.12 2.39 -14.07
C ARG A 237 4.19 3.92 -13.96
N MET A 238 4.73 4.46 -12.87
CA MET A 238 4.96 5.90 -12.71
C MET A 238 6.00 6.39 -13.72
N GLU A 239 7.12 5.67 -13.87
CA GLU A 239 8.15 5.97 -14.86
C GLU A 239 7.60 5.93 -16.30
N HIS A 240 6.89 4.87 -16.66
CA HIS A 240 6.24 4.72 -17.97
C HIS A 240 5.24 5.86 -18.26
N LEU A 241 4.46 6.26 -17.25
CA LEU A 241 3.54 7.40 -17.38
C LEU A 241 4.30 8.70 -17.66
N VAL A 242 5.37 8.99 -16.92
CA VAL A 242 6.16 10.21 -17.12
C VAL A 242 6.93 10.18 -18.45
N HIS A 243 7.42 9.01 -18.86
CA HIS A 243 8.07 8.83 -20.17
C HIS A 243 7.14 9.23 -21.32
N HIS A 244 5.90 8.71 -21.33
CA HIS A 244 4.93 8.92 -22.41
C HIS A 244 4.11 10.23 -22.35
N HIS A 245 4.22 11.00 -21.27
CA HIS A 245 3.58 12.31 -21.14
C HIS A 245 4.67 13.39 -21.00
N PRO A 246 5.10 14.06 -22.08
CA PRO A 246 6.26 14.97 -22.06
C PRO A 246 6.17 16.09 -21.01
N ALA A 247 4.96 16.60 -20.76
CA ALA A 247 4.68 17.64 -19.75
C ALA A 247 4.58 17.11 -18.30
N ALA A 248 4.62 15.81 -18.09
CA ALA A 248 4.63 15.21 -16.76
C ALA A 248 6.04 15.20 -16.16
N ARG A 249 6.10 15.25 -14.82
CA ARG A 249 7.34 15.24 -14.02
C ARG A 249 7.23 14.22 -12.89
N LEU A 250 8.37 13.66 -12.44
CA LEU A 250 8.46 12.67 -11.37
C LEU A 250 9.19 13.24 -10.15
N VAL A 251 8.61 13.11 -8.97
CA VAL A 251 9.31 13.23 -7.68
C VAL A 251 9.28 11.86 -7.02
N ARG A 252 10.43 11.19 -6.88
CA ARG A 252 10.58 9.92 -6.18
C ARG A 252 11.08 10.15 -4.77
N ILE A 253 10.32 9.69 -3.78
CA ILE A 253 10.66 9.73 -2.35
C ILE A 253 10.87 8.29 -1.88
N ASN A 254 12.13 7.93 -1.63
CA ASN A 254 12.49 6.58 -1.16
C ASN A 254 13.78 6.67 -0.32
N LEU A 255 13.89 5.83 0.71
CA LEU A 255 15.05 5.81 1.60
C LEU A 255 16.20 4.94 1.06
N THR A 256 15.88 3.89 0.32
CA THR A 256 16.83 2.87 -0.17
C THR A 256 16.99 2.88 -1.68
N ASP A 257 15.89 2.94 -2.41
CA ASP A 257 15.85 2.80 -3.87
C ASP A 257 15.40 4.13 -4.50
N ALA A 258 16.19 5.18 -4.32
CA ALA A 258 15.80 6.56 -4.67
C ALA A 258 16.11 6.96 -6.12
N GLU A 259 16.92 6.17 -6.84
CA GLU A 259 17.36 6.41 -8.20
C GLU A 259 16.17 6.56 -9.16
N VAL A 260 16.29 7.45 -10.14
CA VAL A 260 15.30 7.68 -11.20
C VAL A 260 15.91 7.36 -12.57
N PRO A 261 15.12 6.92 -13.57
CA PRO A 261 15.66 6.57 -14.89
C PRO A 261 16.29 7.78 -15.60
N GLU A 262 17.45 7.57 -16.23
CA GLU A 262 18.21 8.61 -16.93
C GLU A 262 17.42 9.22 -18.09
N GLU A 263 16.55 8.42 -18.73
CA GLU A 263 15.69 8.81 -19.85
C GLU A 263 14.60 9.83 -19.46
N LEU A 264 14.36 10.04 -18.16
CA LEU A 264 13.50 11.13 -17.68
C LEU A 264 14.25 12.46 -17.57
N GLY A 265 15.58 12.42 -17.46
CA GLY A 265 16.47 13.58 -17.39
C GLY A 265 16.01 14.62 -16.36
N GLU A 266 15.96 15.88 -16.78
CA GLU A 266 15.52 17.00 -15.93
C GLU A 266 14.07 16.91 -15.45
N ARG A 267 13.24 15.99 -16.00
CA ARG A 267 11.83 15.80 -15.60
C ARG A 267 11.67 14.89 -14.39
N ALA A 268 12.77 14.35 -13.84
CA ALA A 268 12.76 13.59 -12.59
C ALA A 268 13.60 14.23 -11.48
N VAL A 269 13.12 14.08 -10.24
CA VAL A 269 13.79 14.40 -8.99
C VAL A 269 13.81 13.15 -8.12
N SER A 270 14.98 12.86 -7.56
CA SER A 270 15.15 11.90 -6.47
C SER A 270 15.24 12.65 -5.13
N LEU A 271 14.46 12.21 -4.15
CA LEU A 271 14.57 12.60 -2.75
C LEU A 271 14.91 11.33 -1.94
N SER A 272 16.21 11.11 -1.74
CA SER A 272 16.79 9.95 -1.03
C SER A 272 16.62 10.08 0.49
N MET A 273 15.37 10.04 0.97
CA MET A 273 14.99 10.28 2.36
C MET A 273 13.66 9.61 2.75
N GLY A 274 13.36 9.58 4.04
CA GLY A 274 12.10 9.04 4.55
C GLY A 274 10.89 9.92 4.18
N ALA A 275 9.73 9.29 3.97
CA ALA A 275 8.53 9.98 3.49
C ALA A 275 8.11 11.17 4.39
N GLY A 276 8.09 10.99 5.72
CA GLY A 276 7.77 12.07 6.66
C GLY A 276 8.72 13.28 6.55
N GLN A 277 10.02 13.04 6.45
CA GLN A 277 11.03 14.10 6.27
C GLN A 277 10.84 14.83 4.93
N ALA A 278 10.61 14.08 3.84
CA ALA A 278 10.32 14.68 2.54
C ALA A 278 9.06 15.56 2.60
N PHE A 279 8.00 15.08 3.27
CA PHE A 279 6.75 15.84 3.35
C PHE A 279 6.90 17.13 4.14
N GLU A 280 7.62 17.10 5.26
CA GLU A 280 7.93 18.31 6.04
C GLU A 280 8.73 19.32 5.20
N LEU A 281 9.77 18.87 4.49
CA LEU A 281 10.60 19.73 3.65
C LEU A 281 9.83 20.30 2.45
N LEU A 282 8.93 19.53 1.84
CA LEU A 282 8.09 20.00 0.74
C LEU A 282 7.04 21.02 1.18
N GLY A 283 6.55 20.92 2.43
CA GLY A 283 5.53 21.81 2.98
C GLY A 283 6.01 23.23 3.28
N ARG A 284 7.27 23.37 3.71
CA ARG A 284 7.91 24.68 3.98
C ARG A 284 7.12 25.55 4.98
N SER A 285 6.76 26.79 4.66
CA SER A 285 7.01 27.53 3.40
C SER A 285 8.46 27.97 3.23
#